data_AF-A0A927GQ50-F1
#
_entry.id   AF-A0A927GQ50-F1
#
_cell.length_a   1.000
_cell.length_b   1.000
_cell.length_c   1.000
_cell.angle_alpha   90.00
_cell.angle_beta   90.00
_cell.angle_gamma   90.00
#
_symmetry.space_group_name_H-M   'P 1'
#
loop_
_entity.id
_entity.type
_entity.pdbx_description
1 polymer ?
#
loop_
_entity_poly.entity_id
_entity_poly.type
_entity_poly.pdbx_seq_one_letter_code
_entity_poly.pdbx_strand_id
1 'polypeptide(L)'
;MFARNHWDREPARLIAPPPFGLDRVHPLNVASCAPFRAGTRFWVMPDVRFLAGDGWLRAPGALLPDADDPTLDAHLDRLDADLAGQGYLLTVRQPLLLDHALWSAVRDAVSGLWRQVGWPNLPVVAEVLTGDRFTQHVGAAEAPTHAALTWVLRGRMDVRLWDERGGPPPETIADPDRDVPGTRALSAGAGELLYWPGDHRHVDVYRDRCVALRLRVPVDRTLPFTALRDLLADLVHAGRGGDETVPYFPFGPGTAVDGPDGVLPRLTALGDDLRTVVDGEHLRRTLRIRWAALRSAAGLEPIPAPREGAAITRSTRFRRTGEIVRMADGPGHEVWAVEGNVFTLPRAAGDRVYAALGDGGETGADEVCRALGADGDGNAATVLALLDKLYRLRGIDLVDEERTP
;
A
#
# COMPACT_ATOMS: atom_id res chain seq x y z
N MET A 1 18.33 -16.03 -0.81
CA MET A 1 19.08 -16.17 0.47
C MET A 1 18.40 -15.43 1.61
N PHE A 2 18.01 -14.14 1.43
CA PHE A 2 17.28 -13.35 2.43
C PHE A 2 16.03 -14.04 3.02
N ALA A 3 15.06 -14.43 2.18
CA ALA A 3 13.80 -15.05 2.62
C ALA A 3 14.02 -16.28 3.51
N ARG A 4 15.02 -17.10 3.17
CA ARG A 4 15.35 -18.31 3.93
C ARG A 4 16.06 -18.00 5.24
N ASN A 5 16.85 -16.93 5.32
CA ASN A 5 17.75 -16.72 6.45
C ASN A 5 17.23 -15.70 7.46
N HIS A 6 16.49 -14.68 7.03
CA HIS A 6 16.15 -13.54 7.87
C HIS A 6 14.64 -13.30 8.02
N TRP A 7 13.85 -13.53 6.98
CA TRP A 7 12.41 -13.25 7.01
C TRP A 7 11.71 -13.98 8.18
N ASP A 8 11.05 -13.21 9.03
CA ASP A 8 10.34 -13.64 10.24
C ASP A 8 11.22 -14.34 11.30
N ARG A 9 12.54 -14.12 11.23
CA ARG A 9 13.51 -14.80 12.10
C ARG A 9 14.36 -13.85 12.90
N GLU A 10 15.06 -12.96 12.21
CA GLU A 10 15.97 -12.05 12.89
C GLU A 10 16.13 -10.72 12.15
N PRO A 11 16.46 -9.65 12.88
CA PRO A 11 16.88 -8.40 12.28
C PRO A 11 18.15 -8.56 11.45
N ALA A 12 18.21 -7.86 10.33
CA ALA A 12 19.33 -7.95 9.41
C ALA A 12 19.66 -6.59 8.78
N ARG A 13 20.94 -6.39 8.48
CA ARG A 13 21.44 -5.33 7.60
C ARG A 13 21.97 -5.98 6.33
N LEU A 14 21.57 -5.44 5.19
CA LEU A 14 21.82 -6.02 3.88
C LEU A 14 22.30 -4.93 2.92
N ILE A 15 23.14 -5.31 1.96
CA ILE A 15 23.39 -4.49 0.79
C ILE A 15 22.29 -4.83 -0.21
N ALA A 16 21.39 -3.88 -0.46
CA ALA A 16 20.29 -4.06 -1.40
C ALA A 16 20.04 -2.73 -2.12
N PRO A 17 20.15 -2.68 -3.46
CA PRO A 17 19.91 -1.45 -4.19
C PRO A 17 18.47 -0.99 -3.93
N PRO A 18 18.25 0.32 -3.70
CA PRO A 18 16.91 0.84 -3.54
C PRO A 18 16.13 0.72 -4.86
N PRO A 19 14.79 0.60 -4.79
CA PRO A 19 13.96 0.47 -5.98
C PRO A 19 13.96 1.74 -6.87
N PHE A 20 14.33 2.89 -6.34
CA PHE A 20 14.49 4.14 -7.08
C PHE A 20 15.57 5.03 -6.48
N GLY A 21 16.06 5.99 -7.26
CA GLY A 21 17.12 6.93 -6.86
C GLY A 21 16.64 8.09 -5.99
N LEU A 22 17.58 8.69 -5.26
CA LEU A 22 17.35 9.84 -4.38
C LEU A 22 16.75 11.05 -5.12
N ASP A 23 17.09 11.22 -6.39
CA ASP A 23 16.61 12.29 -7.29
C ASP A 23 15.07 12.33 -7.39
N ARG A 24 14.42 11.19 -7.16
CA ARG A 24 12.95 11.06 -7.23
C ARG A 24 12.24 11.48 -5.94
N VAL A 25 12.96 11.58 -4.82
CA VAL A 25 12.36 11.83 -3.50
C VAL A 25 11.82 13.25 -3.37
N HIS A 26 12.58 14.26 -3.83
CA HIS A 26 12.17 15.65 -3.65
C HIS A 26 10.90 16.02 -4.42
N PRO A 27 10.79 15.74 -5.75
CA PRO A 27 9.55 16.00 -6.47
C PRO A 27 8.34 15.28 -5.86
N LEU A 28 8.55 14.05 -5.37
CA LEU A 28 7.52 13.26 -4.71
C LEU A 28 7.08 13.90 -3.38
N ASN A 29 8.02 14.37 -2.56
CA ASN A 29 7.72 15.06 -1.30
C ASN A 29 7.00 16.40 -1.55
N VAL A 30 7.42 17.19 -2.53
CA VAL A 30 6.74 18.44 -2.93
C VAL A 30 5.29 18.18 -3.30
N ALA A 31 5.04 17.20 -4.18
CA ALA A 31 3.68 16.83 -4.59
C ALA A 31 2.84 16.33 -3.39
N SER A 32 3.45 15.53 -2.51
CA SER A 32 2.79 14.99 -1.33
C SER A 32 2.44 16.08 -0.30
N CYS A 33 3.30 17.08 -0.14
CA CYS A 33 3.16 18.13 0.86
C CYS A 33 2.23 19.28 0.42
N ALA A 34 1.97 19.43 -0.88
CA ALA A 34 1.20 20.56 -1.42
C ALA A 34 -0.18 20.76 -0.75
N PRO A 35 -1.02 19.72 -0.54
CA PRO A 35 -2.31 19.89 0.14
C PRO A 35 -2.17 20.35 1.61
N PHE A 36 -1.18 19.82 2.31
CA PHE A 36 -0.94 20.10 3.73
C PHE A 36 -0.42 21.53 3.96
N ARG A 37 0.36 22.05 3.01
CA ARG A 37 0.78 23.45 2.96
C ARG A 37 -0.40 24.39 2.74
N ALA A 38 -1.34 24.01 1.88
CA ALA A 38 -2.57 24.77 1.62
C ALA A 38 -3.61 24.69 2.76
N GLY A 39 -3.31 23.98 3.85
CA GLY A 39 -4.21 23.81 5.00
C GLY A 39 -5.30 22.75 4.80
N THR A 40 -5.28 22.00 3.69
CA THR A 40 -6.18 20.87 3.44
C THR A 40 -5.62 19.61 4.10
N ARG A 41 -6.31 19.11 5.15
CA ARG A 41 -5.82 17.97 5.95
C ARG A 41 -6.79 16.80 6.07
N PHE A 42 -8.06 17.02 5.80
CA PHE A 42 -9.07 16.00 6.04
C PHE A 42 -9.11 15.03 4.86
N TRP A 43 -8.83 13.75 5.12
CA TRP A 43 -8.98 12.64 4.18
C TRP A 43 -8.14 12.74 2.88
N VAL A 44 -7.05 13.51 2.92
CA VAL A 44 -6.12 13.59 1.78
C VAL A 44 -5.06 12.51 1.94
N MET A 45 -4.83 11.75 0.87
CA MET A 45 -3.68 10.87 0.71
C MET A 45 -2.75 11.47 -0.34
N PRO A 46 -1.41 11.44 -0.13
CA PRO A 46 -0.67 10.79 0.97
C PRO A 46 -0.83 11.51 2.34
N ASP A 47 -0.53 10.84 3.46
CA ASP A 47 -0.52 11.47 4.81
C ASP A 47 0.86 12.05 5.13
N VAL A 48 0.92 13.31 5.57
CA VAL A 48 2.17 14.02 5.85
C VAL A 48 2.24 14.40 7.32
N ARG A 49 3.33 13.99 7.97
CA ARG A 49 3.64 14.34 9.36
C ARG A 49 5.01 14.96 9.45
N PHE A 50 5.10 16.06 10.17
CA PHE A 50 6.35 16.75 10.42
C PHE A 50 6.55 16.88 11.93
N LEU A 51 7.66 16.36 12.43
CA LEU A 51 8.07 16.47 13.82
C LEU A 51 9.34 17.33 13.90
N ALA A 52 9.42 18.17 14.93
CA ALA A 52 10.61 18.93 15.24
C ALA A 52 10.80 18.97 16.76
N GLY A 53 12.01 18.68 17.24
CA GLY A 53 12.28 18.53 18.68
C GLY A 53 11.43 17.43 19.31
N ASP A 54 10.61 17.80 20.29
CA ASP A 54 9.76 16.88 21.06
C ASP A 54 8.31 16.79 20.56
N GLY A 55 7.94 17.56 19.53
CA GLY A 55 6.54 17.76 19.15
C GLY A 55 6.20 17.44 17.69
N TRP A 56 4.97 16.94 17.48
CA TRP A 56 4.33 16.91 16.17
C TRP A 56 3.76 18.30 15.83
N LEU A 57 4.20 18.87 14.72
CA LEU A 57 3.63 20.11 14.19
C LEU A 57 2.39 19.79 13.37
N ARG A 58 1.22 20.15 13.90
CA ARG A 58 -0.06 20.00 13.18
C ARG A 58 -0.12 20.86 11.93
N ALA A 59 0.57 22.00 11.91
CA ALA A 59 0.57 22.97 10.81
C ALA A 59 2.00 23.38 10.43
N PRO A 60 2.77 22.50 9.77
CA PRO A 60 4.18 22.75 9.47
C PRO A 60 4.39 23.87 8.43
N GLY A 61 3.38 24.16 7.59
CA GLY A 61 3.39 25.33 6.70
C GLY A 61 4.66 25.41 5.83
N ALA A 62 5.41 26.51 5.96
CA ALA A 62 6.64 26.75 5.22
C ALA A 62 7.74 25.71 5.48
N LEU A 63 7.70 24.97 6.60
CA LEU A 63 8.69 23.92 6.90
C LEU A 63 8.56 22.69 5.99
N LEU A 64 7.46 22.54 5.26
CA LEU A 64 7.35 21.48 4.25
C LEU A 64 8.06 21.88 2.95
N PRO A 65 8.53 20.92 2.14
CA PRO A 65 9.10 21.22 0.82
C PRO A 65 8.03 21.79 -0.11
N ASP A 66 8.46 22.68 -1.01
CA ASP A 66 7.62 23.24 -2.07
C ASP A 66 8.38 23.41 -3.39
N ALA A 67 7.74 24.06 -4.36
CA ALA A 67 8.32 24.32 -5.68
C ALA A 67 9.41 25.42 -5.67
N ASP A 68 9.49 26.23 -4.60
CA ASP A 68 10.54 27.23 -4.43
C ASP A 68 11.84 26.59 -3.93
N ASP A 69 11.77 25.38 -3.37
CA ASP A 69 12.93 24.50 -3.14
C ASP A 69 13.27 23.76 -4.45
N PRO A 70 14.31 24.14 -5.22
CA PRO A 70 14.63 23.48 -6.49
C PRO A 70 15.17 22.05 -6.32
N THR A 71 15.70 21.74 -5.14
CA THR A 71 16.32 20.45 -4.82
C THR A 71 16.04 20.03 -3.38
N LEU A 72 16.28 18.75 -3.10
CA LEU A 72 16.27 18.23 -1.72
C LEU A 72 17.26 19.01 -0.84
N ASP A 73 18.46 19.30 -1.34
CA ASP A 73 19.48 20.00 -0.56
C ASP A 73 19.05 21.42 -0.21
N ALA A 74 18.44 22.15 -1.15
CA ALA A 74 17.92 23.49 -0.88
C ALA A 74 16.86 23.48 0.22
N HIS A 75 15.95 22.50 0.17
CA HIS A 75 14.95 22.30 1.22
C HIS A 75 15.59 22.00 2.59
N LEU A 76 16.58 21.11 2.64
CA LEU A 76 17.24 20.73 3.88
C LEU A 76 18.12 21.86 4.46
N ASP A 77 18.81 22.62 3.60
CA ASP A 77 19.56 23.80 4.01
C ASP A 77 18.65 24.85 4.65
N ARG A 78 17.47 25.07 4.04
CA ARG A 78 16.44 25.97 4.58
C ARG A 78 15.89 25.45 5.92
N LEU A 79 15.57 24.16 6.01
CA LEU A 79 15.12 23.55 7.27
C LEU A 79 16.15 23.69 8.39
N ASP A 80 17.44 23.44 8.09
CA ASP A 80 18.51 23.57 9.07
C ASP A 80 18.66 25.01 9.58
N ALA A 81 18.46 26.00 8.69
CA ALA A 81 18.46 27.42 9.05
C ALA A 81 17.23 27.80 9.89
N ASP A 82 16.03 27.40 9.47
CA ASP A 82 14.76 27.74 10.13
C ASP A 82 14.63 27.09 11.52
N LEU A 83 15.22 25.90 11.71
CA LEU A 83 15.14 25.13 12.97
C LEU A 83 16.35 25.35 13.89
N ALA A 84 17.32 26.18 13.51
CA ALA A 84 18.49 26.54 14.32
C ALA A 84 19.20 25.34 14.98
N GLY A 85 19.28 24.22 14.27
CA GLY A 85 19.92 22.99 14.73
C GLY A 85 19.07 22.03 15.56
N GLN A 86 17.78 22.33 15.76
CA GLN A 86 16.81 21.38 16.30
C GLN A 86 16.60 20.22 15.32
N GLY A 87 16.52 19.00 15.84
CA GLY A 87 16.27 17.80 15.03
C GLY A 87 14.85 17.78 14.45
N TYR A 88 14.70 17.15 13.30
CA TYR A 88 13.41 17.07 12.59
C TYR A 88 13.21 15.73 11.87
N LEU A 89 11.94 15.41 11.63
CA LEU A 89 11.51 14.27 10.82
C LEU A 89 10.25 14.61 10.03
N LEU A 90 10.38 14.57 8.71
CA LEU A 90 9.28 14.53 7.76
C LEU A 90 8.99 13.06 7.42
N THR A 91 7.76 12.63 7.67
CA THR A 91 7.24 11.34 7.23
C THR A 91 6.12 11.58 6.24
N VAL A 92 6.28 11.06 5.03
CA VAL A 92 5.23 11.01 4.01
C VAL A 92 4.79 9.55 3.88
N ARG A 93 3.57 9.24 4.29
CA ARG A 93 2.97 7.91 4.19
C ARG A 93 2.22 7.77 2.88
N GLN A 94 2.42 6.64 2.22
CA GLN A 94 1.85 6.23 0.94
C GLN A 94 2.20 7.14 -0.25
N PRO A 95 3.39 7.77 -0.35
CA PRO A 95 3.66 8.75 -1.40
C PRO A 95 3.62 8.17 -2.81
N LEU A 96 3.90 6.87 -2.94
CA LEU A 96 3.99 6.16 -4.22
C LEU A 96 2.69 6.22 -5.05
N LEU A 97 1.53 6.50 -4.44
CA LEU A 97 0.28 6.68 -5.17
C LEU A 97 0.34 7.80 -6.22
N LEU A 98 1.21 8.78 -6.01
CA LEU A 98 1.35 9.96 -6.88
C LEU A 98 2.23 9.68 -8.10
N ASP A 99 3.02 8.62 -8.10
CA ASP A 99 3.93 8.29 -9.20
C ASP A 99 3.94 6.78 -9.47
N HIS A 100 3.31 6.39 -10.56
CA HIS A 100 3.25 4.99 -10.97
C HIS A 100 4.63 4.36 -11.22
N ALA A 101 5.59 5.10 -11.78
CA ALA A 101 6.89 4.52 -12.09
C ALA A 101 7.62 4.14 -10.79
N LEU A 102 7.55 4.99 -9.77
CA LEU A 102 8.11 4.68 -8.46
C LEU A 102 7.36 3.54 -7.78
N TRP A 103 6.02 3.58 -7.81
CA TRP A 103 5.19 2.51 -7.25
C TRP A 103 5.48 1.15 -7.90
N SER A 104 5.58 1.10 -9.23
CA SER A 104 5.89 -0.13 -9.99
C SER A 104 7.29 -0.64 -9.67
N ALA A 105 8.29 0.24 -9.57
CA ALA A 105 9.64 -0.17 -9.21
C ALA A 105 9.71 -0.81 -7.83
N VAL A 106 8.97 -0.25 -6.85
CA VAL A 106 8.85 -0.84 -5.51
C VAL A 106 8.11 -2.18 -5.57
N ARG A 107 6.98 -2.25 -6.30
CA ARG A 107 6.20 -3.47 -6.51
C ARG A 107 7.06 -4.61 -7.04
N ASP A 108 7.85 -4.33 -8.06
CA ASP A 108 8.70 -5.31 -8.73
C ASP A 108 9.83 -5.78 -7.80
N ALA A 109 10.44 -4.85 -7.05
CA ALA A 109 11.48 -5.15 -6.06
C ALA A 109 10.99 -6.11 -4.95
N VAL A 110 9.75 -5.94 -4.46
CA VAL A 110 9.20 -6.80 -3.38
C VAL A 110 8.51 -8.07 -3.90
N SER A 111 8.05 -8.09 -5.15
CA SER A 111 7.39 -9.27 -5.72
C SER A 111 8.25 -10.53 -5.68
N GLY A 112 9.58 -10.38 -5.84
CA GLY A 112 10.53 -11.49 -5.73
C GLY A 112 10.59 -12.10 -4.31
N LEU A 113 10.38 -11.29 -3.27
CA LEU A 113 10.28 -11.74 -1.89
C LEU A 113 8.97 -12.48 -1.66
N TRP A 114 7.83 -11.93 -2.10
CA TRP A 114 6.51 -12.54 -1.91
C TRP A 114 6.37 -13.91 -2.55
N ARG A 115 7.03 -14.14 -3.68
CA ARG A 115 7.08 -15.48 -4.30
C ARG A 115 7.77 -16.53 -3.41
N GLN A 116 8.65 -16.10 -2.50
CA GLN A 116 9.39 -17.00 -1.60
C GLN A 116 8.70 -17.17 -0.24
N VAL A 117 8.08 -16.12 0.29
CA VAL A 117 7.54 -16.11 1.67
C VAL A 117 6.01 -16.10 1.74
N GLY A 118 5.33 -16.01 0.59
CA GLY A 118 3.90 -15.76 0.51
C GLY A 118 3.59 -14.28 0.29
N TRP A 119 2.41 -14.01 -0.26
CA TRP A 119 1.94 -12.64 -0.51
C TRP A 119 1.23 -12.10 0.74
N PRO A 120 1.38 -10.80 1.03
CA PRO A 120 0.68 -10.18 2.14
C PRO A 120 -0.84 -10.19 1.88
N ASN A 121 -1.61 -10.58 2.90
CA ASN A 121 -3.08 -10.59 2.86
C ASN A 121 -3.72 -9.28 3.33
N LEU A 122 -2.89 -8.28 3.61
CA LEU A 122 -3.26 -6.93 3.99
C LEU A 122 -2.32 -5.93 3.29
N PRO A 123 -2.75 -4.67 3.14
CA PRO A 123 -1.94 -3.61 2.56
C PRO A 123 -0.55 -3.43 3.20
N VAL A 124 0.47 -3.36 2.36
CA VAL A 124 1.83 -2.92 2.69
C VAL A 124 1.87 -1.40 2.56
N VAL A 125 2.27 -0.73 3.64
CA VAL A 125 2.34 0.74 3.67
C VAL A 125 3.75 1.19 3.32
N ALA A 126 3.88 2.00 2.27
CA ALA A 126 5.14 2.67 1.93
C ALA A 126 5.25 4.01 2.66
N GLU A 127 6.44 4.36 3.13
CA GLU A 127 6.74 5.62 3.81
C GLU A 127 8.06 6.17 3.25
N VAL A 128 8.09 7.47 2.94
CA VAL A 128 9.34 8.20 2.73
C VAL A 128 9.64 9.00 3.99
N LEU A 129 10.84 8.79 4.51
CA LEU A 129 11.34 9.39 5.74
C LEU A 129 12.46 10.36 5.37
N THR A 130 12.41 11.60 5.86
CA THR A 130 13.46 12.60 5.67
C THR A 130 13.69 13.29 7.01
N GLY A 131 14.87 13.11 7.60
CA GLY A 131 15.12 13.62 8.94
C GLY A 131 16.60 13.75 9.28
N ASP A 132 16.88 14.57 10.27
CA ASP A 132 18.22 14.78 10.80
C ASP A 132 18.17 15.07 12.31
N ARG A 133 19.19 14.59 13.03
CA ARG A 133 19.34 14.75 14.48
C ARG A 133 18.07 14.41 15.27
N PHE A 134 17.31 13.42 14.79
CA PHE A 134 15.98 13.11 15.32
C PHE A 134 15.91 11.65 15.78
N THR A 135 15.28 11.43 16.93
CA THR A 135 15.00 10.11 17.48
C THR A 135 13.49 9.91 17.55
N GLN A 136 12.98 8.85 16.91
CA GLN A 136 11.56 8.55 16.87
C GLN A 136 11.24 7.37 17.80
N HIS A 137 10.39 7.62 18.79
CA HIS A 137 10.07 6.68 19.87
C HIS A 137 8.75 5.92 19.70
N VAL A 138 7.94 6.24 18.69
CA VAL A 138 6.60 5.63 18.52
C VAL A 138 6.66 4.10 18.42
N GLY A 139 7.69 3.56 17.77
CA GLY A 139 7.91 2.12 17.62
C GLY A 139 8.28 1.40 18.93
N ALA A 140 8.62 2.13 19.99
CA ALA A 140 8.86 1.59 21.32
C ALA A 140 7.59 1.61 22.18
N ALA A 141 6.70 2.58 21.97
CA ALA A 141 5.46 2.73 22.73
C ALA A 141 4.36 1.78 22.25
N GLU A 142 4.24 1.58 20.93
CA GLU A 142 3.19 0.74 20.34
C GLU A 142 3.64 -0.71 20.18
N ALA A 143 2.70 -1.65 20.34
CA ALA A 143 2.97 -3.06 20.04
C ALA A 143 3.35 -3.21 18.55
N PRO A 144 4.40 -3.98 18.23
CA PRO A 144 4.83 -4.16 16.86
C PRO A 144 3.78 -5.01 16.14
N THR A 145 3.26 -4.47 15.04
CA THR A 145 2.23 -5.12 14.22
C THR A 145 2.72 -5.42 12.80
N HIS A 146 3.89 -4.89 12.45
CA HIS A 146 4.45 -4.90 11.11
C HIS A 146 5.94 -5.26 11.14
N ALA A 147 6.39 -6.07 10.20
CA ALA A 147 7.80 -6.13 9.83
C ALA A 147 8.17 -4.88 9.02
N ALA A 148 9.44 -4.49 9.03
CA ALA A 148 9.91 -3.32 8.29
C ALA A 148 11.04 -3.68 7.32
N LEU A 149 10.96 -3.14 6.10
CA LEU A 149 12.03 -3.12 5.11
C LEU A 149 12.37 -1.64 4.86
N THR A 150 13.53 -1.18 5.30
CA THR A 150 13.93 0.24 5.21
C THR A 150 15.20 0.40 4.38
N TRP A 151 15.07 0.89 3.15
CA TRP A 151 16.20 1.26 2.29
C TRP A 151 16.64 2.68 2.63
N VAL A 152 17.91 2.84 3.01
CA VAL A 152 18.50 4.17 3.21
C VAL A 152 19.01 4.68 1.86
N LEU A 153 18.50 5.84 1.43
CA LEU A 153 18.82 6.49 0.16
C LEU A 153 19.93 7.52 0.31
N ARG A 154 20.00 8.15 1.49
CA ARG A 154 21.00 9.15 1.88
C ARG A 154 21.21 9.12 3.38
N GLY A 155 22.41 9.51 3.82
CA GLY A 155 22.72 9.73 5.22
C GLY A 155 22.80 8.42 5.98
N ARG A 156 22.39 8.46 7.25
CA ARG A 156 22.49 7.31 8.14
C ARG A 156 21.22 7.13 8.96
N MET A 157 20.79 5.88 9.04
CA MET A 157 19.72 5.47 9.93
C MET A 157 20.23 4.41 10.90
N ASP A 158 20.07 4.66 12.19
CA ASP A 158 20.30 3.67 13.23
C ASP A 158 18.95 3.22 13.81
N VAL A 159 18.84 1.95 14.16
CA VAL A 159 17.66 1.40 14.82
C VAL A 159 18.08 0.55 16.01
N ARG A 160 17.47 0.81 17.16
CA ARG A 160 17.60 -0.02 18.35
C ARG A 160 16.35 -0.88 18.48
N LEU A 161 16.54 -2.19 18.57
CA LEU A 161 15.49 -3.19 18.52
C LEU A 161 15.38 -3.96 19.82
N TRP A 162 14.17 -4.33 20.21
CA TRP A 162 13.86 -5.18 21.35
C TRP A 162 12.91 -6.30 20.96
N ASP A 163 13.32 -7.54 21.21
CA ASP A 163 12.54 -8.74 20.93
C ASP A 163 11.46 -8.96 22.02
N GLU A 164 10.19 -8.77 21.67
CA GLU A 164 9.08 -8.95 22.60
C GLU A 164 8.89 -10.41 23.07
N ARG A 165 9.51 -11.40 22.40
CA ARG A 165 9.52 -12.79 22.88
C ARG A 165 10.23 -12.92 24.23
N GLY A 166 11.15 -11.99 24.53
CA GLY A 166 11.84 -11.87 25.81
C GLY A 166 11.07 -11.12 26.89
N GLY A 167 9.87 -10.61 26.60
CA GLY A 167 9.06 -9.76 27.48
C GLY A 167 8.95 -8.31 26.98
N PRO A 168 8.15 -7.46 27.66
CA PRO A 168 7.99 -6.06 27.28
C PRO A 168 9.31 -5.29 27.38
N PRO A 169 9.52 -4.24 26.58
CA PRO A 169 10.73 -3.44 26.68
C PRO A 169 10.77 -2.68 28.01
N PRO A 170 11.97 -2.40 28.55
CA PRO A 170 12.10 -1.43 29.62
C PRO A 170 11.72 -0.03 29.11
N GLU A 171 11.16 0.82 29.97
CA GLU A 171 10.83 2.21 29.62
C GLU A 171 12.05 2.98 29.07
N THR A 172 13.25 2.59 29.51
CA THR A 172 14.52 3.18 29.09
C THR A 172 14.96 2.81 27.68
N ILE A 173 14.26 1.92 26.95
CA ILE A 173 14.60 1.62 25.54
C ILE A 173 14.59 2.88 24.68
N ALA A 174 13.72 3.83 25.03
CA ALA A 174 13.56 5.11 24.39
C ALA A 174 14.70 6.09 24.69
N ASP A 175 15.54 5.84 25.70
CA ASP A 175 16.66 6.72 26.04
C ASP A 175 17.87 6.43 25.12
N PRO A 176 18.22 7.34 24.19
CA PRO A 176 19.32 7.10 23.25
C PRO A 176 20.67 6.94 23.96
N ASP A 177 20.86 7.55 25.14
CA ASP A 177 22.14 7.63 25.84
C ASP A 177 22.40 6.47 26.80
N ARG A 178 21.39 5.61 27.03
CA ARG A 178 21.53 4.41 27.86
C ARG A 178 21.76 3.17 27.03
N ASP A 179 22.77 2.41 27.43
CA ASP A 179 22.91 1.04 27.00
C ASP A 179 21.90 0.16 27.74
N VAL A 180 21.06 -0.54 26.98
CA VAL A 180 19.97 -1.36 27.51
C VAL A 180 20.27 -2.82 27.16
N PRO A 181 20.64 -3.66 28.14
CA PRO A 181 20.90 -5.08 27.92
C PRO A 181 19.71 -5.76 27.25
N GLY A 182 19.97 -6.60 26.23
CA GLY A 182 18.92 -7.28 25.47
C GLY A 182 18.44 -6.52 24.22
N THR A 183 18.92 -5.29 23.99
CA THR A 183 18.68 -4.58 22.73
C THR A 183 19.67 -5.00 21.65
N ARG A 184 19.20 -5.02 20.38
CA ARG A 184 20.05 -5.18 19.20
C ARG A 184 20.07 -3.86 18.43
N ALA A 185 21.25 -3.29 18.22
CA ALA A 185 21.43 -2.11 17.40
C ALA A 185 21.81 -2.49 15.96
N LEU A 186 21.13 -1.89 14.98
CA LEU A 186 21.52 -1.95 13.57
C LEU A 186 21.73 -0.52 13.05
N SER A 187 22.57 -0.40 12.03
CA SER A 187 22.95 0.87 11.44
C SER A 187 23.13 0.70 9.94
N ALA A 188 22.51 1.55 9.13
CA ALA A 188 22.62 1.52 7.68
C ALA A 188 22.93 2.89 7.10
N GLY A 189 23.79 2.90 6.09
CA GLY A 189 24.06 4.05 5.23
C GLY A 189 23.37 3.93 3.87
N ALA A 190 23.56 4.93 3.01
CA ALA A 190 23.01 4.95 1.66
C ALA A 190 23.31 3.66 0.86
N GLY A 191 22.29 3.07 0.25
CA GLY A 191 22.36 1.82 -0.51
C GLY A 191 22.25 0.54 0.33
N GLU A 192 22.11 0.66 1.66
CA GLU A 192 21.86 -0.46 2.55
C GLU A 192 20.37 -0.55 2.92
N LEU A 193 19.94 -1.78 3.23
CA LEU A 193 18.59 -2.13 3.67
C LEU A 193 18.67 -2.64 5.12
N LEU A 194 17.85 -2.05 5.98
CA LEU A 194 17.53 -2.58 7.30
C LEU A 194 16.25 -3.41 7.23
N TYR A 195 16.28 -4.59 7.85
CA TYR A 195 15.12 -5.44 8.04
C TYR A 195 14.96 -5.78 9.52
N TRP A 196 13.73 -5.77 10.02
CA TRP A 196 13.38 -6.42 11.28
C TRP A 196 11.96 -7.01 11.24
N PRO A 197 11.73 -8.15 11.93
CA PRO A 197 10.42 -8.78 11.99
C PRO A 197 9.45 -8.04 12.91
N GLY A 198 8.16 -8.37 12.80
CA GLY A 198 7.08 -7.62 13.47
C GLY A 198 6.82 -8.01 14.92
N ASP A 199 7.75 -8.70 15.56
CA ASP A 199 7.83 -8.96 17.00
C ASP A 199 8.91 -8.10 17.68
N HIS A 200 9.48 -7.13 16.96
CA HIS A 200 10.47 -6.21 17.49
C HIS A 200 9.90 -4.82 17.68
N ARG A 201 9.95 -4.33 18.93
CA ARG A 201 9.83 -2.90 19.19
C ARG A 201 11.10 -2.19 18.77
N HIS A 202 10.99 -0.92 18.41
CA HIS A 202 12.10 -0.18 17.81
C HIS A 202 12.14 1.29 18.17
N VAL A 203 13.35 1.84 18.18
CA VAL A 203 13.63 3.28 18.22
C VAL A 203 14.48 3.61 17.01
N ASP A 204 13.98 4.52 16.17
CA ASP A 204 14.68 4.99 14.99
C ASP A 204 15.50 6.25 15.31
N VAL A 205 16.72 6.33 14.80
CA VAL A 205 17.59 7.51 14.89
C VAL A 205 18.03 7.91 13.50
N TYR A 206 17.75 9.16 13.13
CA TYR A 206 18.03 9.74 11.82
C TYR A 206 19.20 10.71 11.91
N ARG A 207 20.23 10.52 11.07
CA ARG A 207 21.49 11.29 11.10
C ARG A 207 21.96 11.62 9.69
N ASP A 208 22.77 12.67 9.59
CA ASP A 208 23.45 13.08 8.36
C ASP A 208 22.47 13.37 7.22
N ARG A 209 21.37 14.09 7.54
CA ARG A 209 20.27 14.37 6.60
C ARG A 209 19.75 13.08 5.95
N CYS A 210 19.33 12.15 6.79
CA CYS A 210 18.87 10.82 6.40
C CYS A 210 17.62 10.90 5.51
N VAL A 211 17.64 10.14 4.41
CA VAL A 211 16.46 9.86 3.60
C VAL A 211 16.31 8.37 3.45
N ALA A 212 15.12 7.85 3.72
CA ALA A 212 14.84 6.42 3.60
C ALA A 212 13.46 6.12 3.00
N LEU A 213 13.36 5.02 2.26
CA LEU A 213 12.10 4.38 1.89
C LEU A 213 11.86 3.22 2.85
N ARG A 214 10.75 3.26 3.58
CA ARG A 214 10.32 2.17 4.46
C ARG A 214 9.05 1.52 3.93
N LEU A 215 9.02 0.19 3.91
CA LEU A 215 7.81 -0.59 3.73
C LEU A 215 7.45 -1.26 5.06
N ARG A 216 6.23 -1.02 5.51
CA ARG A 216 5.63 -1.67 6.69
C ARG A 216 4.75 -2.81 6.20
N VAL A 217 5.16 -4.02 6.50
CA VAL A 217 4.49 -5.25 6.06
C VAL A 217 3.69 -5.80 7.23
N PRO A 218 2.35 -5.88 7.15
CA PRO A 218 1.53 -6.40 8.24
C PRO A 218 1.83 -7.88 8.47
N VAL A 219 2.17 -8.24 9.71
CA VAL A 219 2.47 -9.64 10.10
C VAL A 219 1.71 -10.10 11.34
N ASP A 220 1.10 -9.16 12.09
CA ASP A 220 0.26 -9.48 13.23
C ASP A 220 -1.07 -10.12 12.78
N ARG A 221 -1.39 -11.27 13.39
CA ARG A 221 -2.57 -12.08 13.11
C ARG A 221 -3.89 -11.43 13.55
N THR A 222 -3.85 -10.42 14.41
CA THR A 222 -5.02 -9.65 14.84
C THR A 222 -5.46 -8.63 13.79
N LEU A 223 -4.54 -8.16 12.93
CA LEU A 223 -4.88 -7.17 11.90
C LEU A 223 -5.90 -7.70 10.88
N PRO A 224 -5.80 -8.95 10.35
CA PRO A 224 -6.81 -9.49 9.45
C PRO A 224 -8.19 -9.59 10.11
N PHE A 225 -8.25 -9.87 11.41
CA PHE A 225 -9.52 -9.94 12.13
C PHE A 225 -10.20 -8.57 12.21
N THR A 226 -9.44 -7.52 12.52
CA THR A 226 -9.93 -6.13 12.49
C THR A 226 -10.45 -5.76 11.11
N ALA A 227 -9.68 -6.04 10.05
CA ALA A 227 -10.07 -5.76 8.67
C ALA A 227 -11.31 -6.54 8.22
N LEU A 228 -11.47 -7.79 8.69
CA LEU A 228 -12.66 -8.60 8.43
C LEU A 228 -13.87 -8.08 9.19
N ARG A 229 -13.71 -7.69 10.46
CA ARG A 229 -14.79 -7.10 11.27
C ARG A 229 -15.34 -5.85 10.59
N ASP A 230 -14.47 -4.96 10.13
CA ASP A 230 -14.88 -3.71 9.48
C ASP A 230 -15.63 -4.00 8.16
N LEU A 231 -15.12 -4.95 7.36
CA LEU A 231 -15.82 -5.42 6.15
C LEU A 231 -17.21 -6.03 6.46
N LEU A 232 -17.31 -6.85 7.50
CA LEU A 232 -18.60 -7.45 7.90
C LEU A 232 -19.59 -6.37 8.34
N ALA A 233 -19.12 -5.35 9.07
CA ALA A 233 -19.95 -4.22 9.46
C ALA A 233 -20.49 -3.48 8.23
N ASP A 234 -19.63 -3.20 7.23
CA ASP A 234 -20.03 -2.53 5.99
C ASP A 234 -21.07 -3.36 5.21
N LEU A 235 -20.86 -4.68 5.09
CA LEU A 235 -21.77 -5.58 4.37
C LEU A 235 -23.13 -5.71 5.06
N VAL A 236 -23.15 -5.82 6.39
CA VAL A 236 -24.41 -5.85 7.16
C VAL A 236 -25.15 -4.52 7.02
N HIS A 237 -24.44 -3.38 7.09
CA HIS A 237 -25.05 -2.07 6.95
C HIS A 237 -25.61 -1.84 5.54
N ALA A 238 -24.88 -2.21 4.50
CA ALA A 238 -25.35 -2.14 3.11
C ALA A 238 -26.59 -3.02 2.86
N GLY A 239 -26.62 -4.23 3.45
CA GLY A 239 -27.76 -5.14 3.35
C GLY A 239 -29.06 -4.60 3.96
N ARG A 240 -28.94 -3.65 4.90
CA ARG A 240 -30.07 -2.96 5.54
C ARG A 240 -30.55 -1.72 4.78
N GLY A 241 -30.08 -1.52 3.55
CA GLY A 241 -30.50 -0.41 2.69
C GLY A 241 -29.89 0.94 3.08
N GLY A 242 -28.81 0.95 3.87
CA GLY A 242 -28.15 2.19 4.28
C GLY A 242 -29.06 3.06 5.15
N ASP A 243 -29.85 2.45 6.04
CA ASP A 243 -30.61 3.17 7.05
C ASP A 243 -29.66 4.06 7.87
N GLU A 244 -29.67 5.36 7.57
CA GLU A 244 -28.82 6.38 8.21
C GLU A 244 -29.23 6.64 9.67
N THR A 245 -30.30 6.00 10.16
CA THR A 245 -30.63 6.08 11.58
C THR A 245 -29.51 5.43 12.39
N VAL A 246 -28.86 6.25 13.22
CA VAL A 246 -27.89 5.74 14.19
C VAL A 246 -28.60 4.70 15.06
N PRO A 247 -28.16 3.43 15.08
CA PRO A 247 -28.87 2.37 15.76
C PRO A 247 -28.67 2.51 17.27
N TYR A 248 -29.38 3.45 17.87
CA TYR A 248 -29.51 3.53 19.31
C TYR A 248 -30.42 2.41 19.77
N PHE A 249 -29.92 1.56 20.65
CA PHE A 249 -30.81 0.73 21.44
C PHE A 249 -31.66 1.65 22.30
N PRO A 250 -33.00 1.48 22.33
CA PRO A 250 -33.81 2.19 23.29
C PRO A 250 -33.31 1.78 24.68
N PHE A 251 -32.71 2.72 25.40
CA PHE A 251 -32.26 2.51 26.76
C PHE A 251 -32.92 3.58 27.62
N GLY A 252 -33.90 3.16 28.43
CA GLY A 252 -34.67 4.06 29.29
C GLY A 252 -35.72 3.33 30.13
N PRO A 253 -36.31 3.99 31.15
CA PRO A 253 -37.35 3.42 31.99
C PRO A 253 -38.51 2.91 31.14
N GLY A 254 -38.88 1.63 31.28
CA GLY A 254 -39.95 1.00 30.51
C GLY A 254 -39.53 0.28 29.22
N THR A 255 -38.23 0.25 28.90
CA THR A 255 -37.73 -0.57 27.79
C THR A 255 -37.86 -2.05 28.14
N ALA A 256 -38.68 -2.80 27.40
CA ALA A 256 -38.73 -4.25 27.52
C ALA A 256 -37.47 -4.87 26.90
N VAL A 257 -36.79 -5.75 27.63
CA VAL A 257 -35.60 -6.46 27.11
C VAL A 257 -36.01 -7.50 26.06
N ASP A 258 -37.09 -8.24 26.34
CA ASP A 258 -37.52 -9.41 25.56
C ASP A 258 -38.78 -9.15 24.71
N GLY A 259 -39.36 -7.94 24.80
CA GLY A 259 -40.55 -7.57 24.04
C GLY A 259 -40.27 -7.44 22.53
N PRO A 260 -41.28 -7.45 21.64
CA PRO A 260 -41.09 -7.42 20.19
C PRO A 260 -40.21 -6.27 19.67
N ASP A 261 -40.31 -5.09 20.31
CA ASP A 261 -39.49 -3.90 20.01
C ASP A 261 -38.29 -3.72 20.95
N GLY A 262 -38.02 -4.74 21.78
CA GLY A 262 -37.00 -4.75 22.81
C GLY A 262 -35.58 -4.91 22.29
N VAL A 263 -34.62 -4.90 23.23
CA VAL A 263 -33.19 -4.98 22.91
C VAL A 263 -32.82 -6.35 22.35
N LEU A 264 -33.34 -7.45 22.93
CA LEU A 264 -32.97 -8.81 22.49
C LEU A 264 -33.38 -9.12 21.05
N PRO A 265 -34.63 -8.87 20.59
CA PRO A 265 -34.98 -9.16 19.19
C PRO A 265 -34.15 -8.38 18.18
N ARG A 266 -33.77 -7.12 18.49
CA ARG A 266 -32.88 -6.32 17.63
C ARG A 266 -31.46 -6.90 17.55
N LEU A 267 -30.92 -7.38 18.68
CA LEU A 267 -29.63 -8.07 18.72
C LEU A 267 -29.69 -9.41 17.99
N THR A 268 -30.78 -10.17 18.14
CA THR A 268 -31.00 -11.43 17.43
C THR A 268 -31.05 -11.20 15.91
N ALA A 269 -31.83 -10.20 15.46
CA ALA A 269 -31.89 -9.84 14.04
C ALA A 269 -30.53 -9.43 13.49
N LEU A 270 -29.74 -8.65 14.25
CA LEU A 270 -28.35 -8.34 13.88
C LEU A 270 -27.46 -9.60 13.80
N GLY A 271 -27.61 -10.53 14.73
CA GLY A 271 -26.92 -11.81 14.68
C GLY A 271 -27.30 -12.66 13.46
N ASP A 272 -28.56 -12.62 13.04
CA ASP A 272 -29.07 -13.33 11.87
C ASP A 272 -28.58 -12.71 10.56
N ASP A 273 -28.56 -11.37 10.48
CA ASP A 273 -27.97 -10.63 9.36
C ASP A 273 -26.48 -10.94 9.22
N LEU A 274 -25.75 -10.90 10.34
CA LEU A 274 -24.33 -11.23 10.36
C LEU A 274 -24.08 -12.68 9.90
N ARG A 275 -24.89 -13.64 10.37
CA ARG A 275 -24.79 -15.04 9.94
C ARG A 275 -25.03 -15.19 8.44
N THR A 276 -26.05 -14.50 7.91
CA THR A 276 -26.35 -14.48 6.48
C THR A 276 -25.17 -13.95 5.65
N VAL A 277 -24.52 -12.87 6.13
CA VAL A 277 -23.33 -12.31 5.45
C VAL A 277 -22.15 -13.28 5.50
N VAL A 278 -21.88 -13.89 6.66
CA VAL A 278 -20.75 -14.81 6.86
C VAL A 278 -20.88 -16.07 5.99
N ASP A 279 -22.09 -16.63 5.90
CA ASP A 279 -22.35 -17.85 5.14
C ASP A 279 -22.52 -17.57 3.63
N GLY A 280 -22.78 -16.31 3.26
CA GLY A 280 -23.09 -15.85 1.92
C GLY A 280 -21.90 -15.84 0.95
N GLU A 281 -22.20 -16.02 -0.33
CA GLU A 281 -21.20 -15.94 -1.40
C GLU A 281 -20.66 -14.51 -1.61
N HIS A 282 -21.42 -13.49 -1.18
CA HIS A 282 -21.01 -12.10 -1.33
C HIS A 282 -19.72 -11.79 -0.56
N LEU A 283 -19.62 -12.22 0.70
CA LEU A 283 -18.38 -12.07 1.49
C LEU A 283 -17.22 -12.81 0.82
N ARG A 284 -17.43 -14.08 0.43
CA ARG A 284 -16.38 -14.89 -0.24
C ARG A 284 -15.90 -14.21 -1.53
N ARG A 285 -16.82 -13.66 -2.32
CA ARG A 285 -16.52 -12.90 -3.54
C ARG A 285 -15.72 -11.64 -3.25
N THR A 286 -16.12 -10.85 -2.26
CA THR A 286 -15.41 -9.62 -1.88
C THR A 286 -13.99 -9.93 -1.40
N LEU A 287 -13.79 -10.97 -0.60
CA LEU A 287 -12.47 -11.42 -0.17
C LEU A 287 -11.61 -11.90 -1.35
N ARG A 288 -12.19 -12.64 -2.32
CA ARG A 288 -11.49 -13.06 -3.55
C ARG A 288 -11.06 -11.86 -4.40
N ILE A 289 -11.93 -10.87 -4.58
CA ILE A 289 -11.64 -9.63 -5.31
C ILE A 289 -10.50 -8.85 -4.62
N ARG A 290 -10.60 -8.65 -3.30
CA ARG A 290 -9.56 -7.94 -2.52
C ARG A 290 -8.22 -8.66 -2.57
N TRP A 291 -8.22 -9.98 -2.48
CA TRP A 291 -7.00 -10.77 -2.62
C TRP A 291 -6.39 -10.66 -4.02
N ALA A 292 -7.21 -10.72 -5.08
CA ALA A 292 -6.73 -10.54 -6.45
C ALA A 292 -6.07 -9.16 -6.65
N ALA A 293 -6.72 -8.10 -6.14
CA ALA A 293 -6.18 -6.74 -6.11
C ALA A 293 -4.81 -6.71 -5.42
N LEU A 294 -4.76 -7.10 -4.13
CA LEU A 294 -3.53 -7.10 -3.33
C LEU A 294 -2.41 -7.89 -4.00
N ARG A 295 -2.69 -9.07 -4.54
CA ARG A 295 -1.70 -9.88 -5.25
C ARG A 295 -1.15 -9.15 -6.46
N SER A 296 -2.00 -8.59 -7.32
CA SER A 296 -1.56 -7.87 -8.52
C SER A 296 -0.79 -6.57 -8.19
N ALA A 297 -1.00 -6.01 -7.00
CA ALA A 297 -0.31 -4.83 -6.47
C ALA A 297 0.92 -5.14 -5.61
N ALA A 298 1.29 -6.42 -5.44
CA ALA A 298 2.31 -6.83 -4.45
C ALA A 298 2.08 -6.31 -3.03
N GLY A 299 0.81 -6.16 -2.66
CA GLY A 299 0.34 -5.62 -1.40
C GLY A 299 0.42 -4.10 -1.30
N LEU A 300 1.03 -3.39 -2.25
CA LEU A 300 1.20 -1.95 -2.17
C LEU A 300 -0.13 -1.23 -2.39
N GLU A 301 -0.70 -0.68 -1.33
CA GLU A 301 -1.87 0.18 -1.40
C GLU A 301 -1.63 1.53 -0.69
N PRO A 302 -2.23 2.62 -1.20
CA PRO A 302 -3.06 2.72 -2.40
C PRO A 302 -2.28 2.48 -3.70
N ILE A 303 -3.02 2.17 -4.75
CA ILE A 303 -2.51 2.10 -6.11
C ILE A 303 -2.62 3.45 -6.82
N PRO A 304 -1.69 3.79 -7.73
CA PRO A 304 -1.80 4.97 -8.57
C PRO A 304 -3.04 4.94 -9.46
N ALA A 305 -3.51 6.12 -9.88
CA ALA A 305 -4.62 6.22 -10.81
C ALA A 305 -4.30 5.51 -12.15
N PRO A 306 -5.29 4.83 -12.76
CA PRO A 306 -5.16 4.32 -14.12
C PRO A 306 -4.76 5.41 -15.13
N ARG A 307 -4.11 5.02 -16.22
CA ARG A 307 -3.82 5.93 -17.33
C ARG A 307 -5.13 6.43 -17.95
N GLU A 308 -5.03 7.57 -18.63
CA GLU A 308 -6.03 7.99 -19.61
C GLU A 308 -6.14 6.93 -20.73
N GLY A 309 -7.34 6.81 -21.30
CA GLY A 309 -7.59 5.87 -22.40
C GLY A 309 -6.85 6.24 -23.67
N ALA A 310 -6.65 5.26 -24.53
CA ALA A 310 -6.11 5.46 -25.88
C ALA A 310 -7.12 5.02 -26.93
N ALA A 311 -7.06 5.64 -28.11
CA ALA A 311 -7.86 5.23 -29.26
C ALA A 311 -7.29 3.91 -29.84
N ILE A 312 -7.69 2.77 -29.27
CA ILE A 312 -7.27 1.45 -29.75
C ILE A 312 -8.08 1.07 -31.00
N THR A 313 -7.37 0.77 -32.07
CA THR A 313 -7.93 0.32 -33.35
C THR A 313 -7.42 -1.08 -33.69
N ARG A 314 -7.93 -1.70 -34.76
CA ARG A 314 -7.49 -3.04 -35.17
C ARG A 314 -6.00 -3.11 -35.56
N SER A 315 -5.40 -2.01 -36.01
CA SER A 315 -3.96 -1.95 -36.33
C SER A 315 -3.08 -1.72 -35.11
N THR A 316 -3.66 -1.37 -33.95
CA THR A 316 -2.90 -1.11 -32.73
C THR A 316 -2.17 -2.37 -32.28
N ARG A 317 -0.88 -2.22 -31.97
CA ARG A 317 -0.03 -3.30 -31.47
C ARG A 317 0.31 -3.03 -30.02
N PHE A 318 0.42 -4.10 -29.23
CA PHE A 318 0.70 -4.01 -27.82
C PHE A 318 1.59 -5.15 -27.35
N ARG A 319 2.13 -4.96 -26.15
CA ARG A 319 2.86 -5.97 -25.39
C ARG A 319 2.29 -6.07 -24.00
N ARG A 320 2.14 -7.29 -23.48
CA ARG A 320 1.80 -7.49 -22.07
C ARG A 320 2.96 -7.05 -21.17
N THR A 321 2.66 -6.23 -20.18
CA THR A 321 3.64 -5.56 -19.30
C THR A 321 3.92 -6.31 -18.00
N GLY A 322 3.00 -7.17 -17.57
CA GLY A 322 3.12 -7.87 -16.29
C GLY A 322 2.16 -9.04 -16.12
N GLU A 323 2.15 -9.62 -14.93
CA GLU A 323 1.22 -10.68 -14.55
C GLU A 323 -0.21 -10.12 -14.48
N ILE A 324 -1.13 -10.79 -15.16
CA ILE A 324 -2.57 -10.58 -14.96
C ILE A 324 -3.04 -11.68 -14.03
N VAL A 325 -3.41 -11.32 -12.80
CA VAL A 325 -3.91 -12.26 -11.82
C VAL A 325 -5.33 -12.65 -12.20
N ARG A 326 -5.57 -13.95 -12.35
CA ARG A 326 -6.88 -14.51 -12.72
C ARG A 326 -7.41 -15.40 -11.60
N MET A 327 -8.67 -15.19 -11.21
CA MET A 327 -9.32 -15.96 -10.15
C MET A 327 -10.75 -16.31 -10.55
N ALA A 328 -11.19 -17.54 -10.26
CA ALA A 328 -12.58 -17.93 -10.50
C ALA A 328 -13.56 -17.09 -9.68
N ASP A 329 -14.68 -16.71 -10.28
CA ASP A 329 -15.74 -15.92 -9.65
C ASP A 329 -17.13 -16.52 -9.84
N GLY A 330 -17.30 -17.72 -9.28
CA GLY A 330 -18.53 -18.50 -9.44
C GLY A 330 -18.64 -19.15 -10.82
N PRO A 331 -19.83 -19.66 -11.18
CA PRO A 331 -20.04 -20.34 -12.45
C PRO A 331 -19.86 -19.38 -13.64
N GLY A 332 -18.92 -19.70 -14.53
CA GLY A 332 -18.76 -19.05 -15.82
C GLY A 332 -18.08 -17.66 -15.81
N HIS A 333 -17.68 -17.15 -14.65
CA HIS A 333 -17.01 -15.85 -14.53
C HIS A 333 -15.63 -15.98 -13.87
N GLU A 334 -14.76 -15.04 -14.18
CA GLU A 334 -13.50 -14.87 -13.50
C GLU A 334 -13.22 -13.38 -13.22
N VAL A 335 -12.49 -13.16 -12.14
CA VAL A 335 -11.90 -11.90 -11.75
C VAL A 335 -10.51 -11.80 -12.37
N TRP A 336 -10.25 -10.68 -13.03
CA TRP A 336 -8.94 -10.26 -13.51
C TRP A 336 -8.45 -9.10 -12.64
N ALA A 337 -7.20 -9.17 -12.20
CA ALA A 337 -6.56 -8.11 -11.46
C ALA A 337 -5.21 -7.73 -12.06
N VAL A 338 -4.98 -6.43 -12.20
CA VAL A 338 -3.82 -5.81 -12.85
C VAL A 338 -3.46 -4.55 -12.08
N GLU A 339 -2.24 -4.47 -11.56
CA GLU A 339 -1.78 -3.31 -10.79
C GLU A 339 -2.73 -2.89 -9.65
N GLY A 340 -3.33 -3.86 -8.97
CA GLY A 340 -4.34 -3.65 -7.92
C GLY A 340 -5.75 -3.31 -8.40
N ASN A 341 -5.94 -3.05 -9.68
CA ASN A 341 -7.25 -2.81 -10.26
C ASN A 341 -7.93 -4.12 -10.63
N VAL A 342 -9.23 -4.23 -10.35
CA VAL A 342 -9.99 -5.47 -10.57
C VAL A 342 -11.16 -5.26 -11.52
N PHE A 343 -11.43 -6.25 -12.37
CA PHE A 343 -12.64 -6.34 -13.16
C PHE A 343 -13.03 -7.79 -13.47
N THR A 344 -14.28 -8.01 -13.87
CA THR A 344 -14.81 -9.35 -14.14
C THR A 344 -15.03 -9.59 -15.62
N LEU A 345 -14.80 -10.83 -16.07
CA LEU A 345 -15.07 -11.29 -17.42
C LEU A 345 -15.74 -12.66 -17.41
N PRO A 346 -16.49 -13.04 -18.46
CA PRO A 346 -16.87 -14.42 -18.70
C PRO A 346 -15.61 -15.29 -18.90
N ARG A 347 -15.52 -16.43 -18.22
CA ARG A 347 -14.33 -17.30 -18.20
C ARG A 347 -13.90 -17.75 -19.60
N ALA A 348 -14.85 -18.17 -20.44
CA ALA A 348 -14.57 -18.61 -21.80
C ALA A 348 -14.04 -17.49 -22.71
N ALA A 349 -14.36 -16.22 -22.40
CA ALA A 349 -13.80 -15.07 -23.09
C ALA A 349 -12.39 -14.77 -22.56
N GLY A 350 -12.21 -14.78 -21.24
CA GLY A 350 -10.92 -14.47 -20.63
C GLY A 350 -9.83 -15.50 -20.94
N ASP A 351 -10.12 -16.81 -21.00
CA ASP A 351 -9.15 -17.82 -21.46
C ASP A 351 -8.62 -17.52 -22.87
N ARG A 352 -9.51 -17.13 -23.79
CA ARG A 352 -9.16 -16.79 -25.17
C ARG A 352 -8.40 -15.47 -25.27
N VAL A 353 -8.84 -14.43 -24.55
CA VAL A 353 -8.13 -13.14 -24.48
C VAL A 353 -6.73 -13.34 -23.93
N TYR A 354 -6.59 -14.03 -22.80
CA TYR A 354 -5.30 -14.23 -22.14
C TYR A 354 -4.31 -15.01 -23.02
N ALA A 355 -4.79 -16.03 -23.73
CA ALA A 355 -3.97 -16.77 -24.69
C ALA A 355 -3.57 -15.88 -25.89
N ALA A 356 -4.50 -15.07 -26.40
CA ALA A 356 -4.25 -14.20 -27.55
C ALA A 356 -3.29 -13.06 -27.24
N LEU A 357 -3.29 -12.50 -26.02
CA LEU A 357 -2.35 -11.45 -25.58
C LEU A 357 -0.88 -11.90 -25.57
N GLY A 358 -0.62 -13.22 -25.63
CA GLY A 358 0.72 -13.78 -25.58
C GLY A 358 1.45 -13.59 -24.25
N ASP A 359 2.68 -14.10 -24.19
CA ASP A 359 3.57 -13.96 -23.02
C ASP A 359 4.69 -12.96 -23.32
N GLY A 360 4.37 -11.67 -23.28
CA GLY A 360 5.34 -10.57 -23.46
C GLY A 360 5.83 -10.37 -24.90
N GLY A 361 5.35 -11.17 -25.86
CA GLY A 361 5.49 -10.90 -27.28
C GLY A 361 4.65 -9.69 -27.73
N GLU A 362 4.97 -9.17 -28.90
CA GLU A 362 4.13 -8.17 -29.56
C GLU A 362 2.94 -8.85 -30.23
N THR A 363 1.75 -8.29 -30.03
CA THR A 363 0.48 -8.83 -30.55
C THR A 363 -0.36 -7.68 -31.11
N GLY A 364 -1.04 -7.94 -32.23
CA GLY A 364 -1.98 -6.99 -32.83
C GLY A 364 -3.39 -7.10 -32.27
N ALA A 365 -4.10 -5.98 -32.18
CA ALA A 365 -5.52 -5.97 -31.81
C ALA A 365 -6.38 -6.79 -32.77
N ASP A 366 -6.07 -6.78 -34.07
CA ASP A 366 -6.74 -7.64 -35.06
C ASP A 366 -6.55 -9.14 -34.80
N GLU A 367 -5.37 -9.56 -34.31
CA GLU A 367 -5.10 -10.96 -33.96
C GLU A 367 -5.96 -11.40 -32.77
N VAL A 368 -6.13 -10.53 -31.78
CA VAL A 368 -7.01 -10.80 -30.62
C VAL A 368 -8.48 -10.81 -31.05
N CYS A 369 -8.90 -9.89 -31.92
CA CYS A 369 -10.26 -9.90 -32.48
C CYS A 369 -10.54 -11.21 -33.22
N ARG A 370 -9.63 -11.66 -34.09
CA ARG A 370 -9.75 -12.95 -34.81
C ARG A 370 -9.79 -14.14 -33.86
N ALA A 371 -8.92 -14.17 -32.86
CA ALA A 371 -8.91 -15.25 -31.85
C ALA A 371 -10.22 -15.35 -31.05
N LEU A 372 -10.95 -14.25 -30.93
CA LEU A 372 -12.23 -14.19 -30.23
C LEU A 372 -13.45 -14.42 -31.14
N GLY A 373 -13.24 -14.59 -32.46
CA GLY A 373 -14.32 -14.68 -33.45
C GLY A 373 -15.06 -13.36 -33.62
N ALA A 374 -14.38 -12.23 -33.40
CA ALA A 374 -14.93 -10.88 -33.45
C ALA A 374 -14.74 -10.24 -34.83
N ASP A 375 -15.14 -10.96 -35.90
CA ASP A 375 -14.96 -10.50 -37.27
C ASP A 375 -15.91 -9.35 -37.64
N GLY A 376 -17.11 -9.34 -37.04
CA GLY A 376 -18.11 -8.25 -37.20
C GLY A 376 -17.90 -7.06 -36.25
N ASP A 377 -18.34 -5.88 -36.67
CA ASP A 377 -18.03 -4.59 -36.04
C ASP A 377 -18.43 -4.49 -34.54
N GLY A 378 -19.58 -5.05 -34.14
CA GLY A 378 -20.05 -4.97 -32.75
C GLY A 378 -19.22 -5.79 -31.76
N ASN A 379 -18.78 -6.99 -32.16
CA ASN A 379 -17.91 -7.83 -31.31
C ASN A 379 -16.50 -7.25 -31.26
N ALA A 380 -16.00 -6.70 -32.37
CA ALA A 380 -14.69 -6.06 -32.42
C ALA A 380 -14.62 -4.86 -31.46
N ALA A 381 -15.66 -4.01 -31.42
CA ALA A 381 -15.72 -2.88 -30.50
C ALA A 381 -15.59 -3.30 -29.02
N THR A 382 -16.19 -4.43 -28.63
CA THR A 382 -16.09 -4.96 -27.26
C THR A 382 -14.67 -5.43 -26.93
N VAL A 383 -13.98 -6.07 -27.89
CA VAL A 383 -12.58 -6.49 -27.73
C VAL A 383 -11.67 -5.27 -27.62
N LEU A 384 -11.85 -4.26 -28.48
CA LEU A 384 -11.05 -3.03 -28.44
C LEU A 384 -11.25 -2.26 -27.14
N ALA A 385 -12.48 -2.21 -26.59
CA ALA A 385 -12.75 -1.62 -25.29
C ALA A 385 -12.09 -2.38 -24.13
N LEU A 386 -12.00 -3.71 -24.21
CA LEU A 386 -11.27 -4.51 -23.23
C LEU A 386 -9.75 -4.24 -23.31
N LEU A 387 -9.21 -4.12 -24.52
CA LEU A 387 -7.80 -3.76 -24.71
C LEU A 387 -7.53 -2.34 -24.17
N ASP A 388 -8.42 -1.37 -24.40
CA ASP A 388 -8.28 -0.02 -23.82
C ASP A 388 -8.30 -0.08 -22.29
N LYS A 389 -9.22 -0.87 -21.73
CA LYS A 389 -9.24 -1.10 -20.28
C LYS A 389 -7.92 -1.68 -19.78
N LEU A 390 -7.38 -2.70 -20.44
CA LEU A 390 -6.08 -3.28 -20.06
C LEU A 390 -4.93 -2.28 -20.21
N TYR A 391 -4.95 -1.42 -21.23
CA TYR A 391 -3.96 -0.36 -21.41
C TYR A 391 -4.03 0.69 -20.30
N ARG A 392 -5.24 1.14 -19.95
CA ARG A 392 -5.49 2.08 -18.86
C ARG A 392 -5.03 1.53 -17.51
N LEU A 393 -5.32 0.26 -17.26
CA LEU A 393 -4.89 -0.47 -16.08
C LEU A 393 -3.42 -0.93 -16.14
N ARG A 394 -2.70 -0.61 -17.22
CA ARG A 394 -1.29 -0.93 -17.44
C ARG A 394 -0.95 -2.42 -17.45
N GLY A 395 -1.90 -3.27 -17.85
CA GLY A 395 -1.67 -4.69 -18.13
C GLY A 395 -1.10 -4.94 -19.51
N ILE A 396 -1.21 -3.96 -20.40
CA ILE A 396 -0.56 -3.92 -21.71
C ILE A 396 -0.01 -2.51 -21.97
N ASP A 397 1.05 -2.44 -22.76
CA ASP A 397 1.61 -1.19 -23.31
C ASP A 397 1.47 -1.20 -24.82
N LEU A 398 1.26 -0.03 -25.41
CA LEU A 398 1.30 0.15 -26.85
C LEU A 398 2.74 -0.01 -27.33
N VAL A 399 2.91 -0.72 -28.45
CA VAL A 399 4.19 -0.73 -29.16
C VAL A 399 4.13 0.44 -30.12
N ASP A 400 4.92 1.49 -29.85
CA ASP A 400 5.08 2.60 -30.80
C ASP A 400 5.60 2.01 -32.13
N GLU A 401 4.90 2.30 -33.24
CA GLU A 401 5.54 2.22 -34.56
C GLU A 401 6.70 3.20 -34.53
N GLU A 402 7.92 2.68 -34.61
CA GLU A 402 9.20 3.38 -34.66
C GLU A 402 9.09 4.90 -34.83
N ARG A 403 9.38 5.65 -33.76
CA ARG A 403 10.07 6.94 -33.96
C ARG A 403 11.41 6.60 -34.61
N THR A 404 11.41 6.52 -35.94
CA THR A 404 12.62 6.51 -36.76
C THR A 404 13.44 7.76 -36.36
N PRO A 405 14.77 7.63 -36.17
CA PRO A 405 15.62 8.61 -35.50
C PRO A 405 15.55 10.05 -36.05
#